data_AF-A0A1A3C8J0-F1
#
_entry.id   AF-A0A1A3C8J0-F1
#
_cell.length_a   1.000
_cell.length_b   1.000
_cell.length_c   1.000
_cell.angle_alpha   90.00
_cell.angle_beta   90.00
_cell.angle_gamma   90.00
#
_symmetry.space_group_name_H-M   'P 1'
#
loop_
_entity.id
_entity.type
_entity.pdbx_description
1 polymer ?
#
loop_
_entity_poly.entity_id
_entity_poly.type
_entity_poly.pdbx_seq_one_letter_code
_entity_poly.pdbx_strand_id
1 'polypeptide(L)'
;MAERLPAKLAEHPTVKRVGARRKRRPGVLDADWLRELCLAAGVDDVAFAAVDNPALASEVEHVEAALPGTRSYISLVVKMNRDNVRSTARSVANQEFHRSGEVLNEAAHRIVRRLQDAGYRALNPSATFPMEMDNFPGRIWVVAHKPVAVAAGLGVMGIHRNVIHPRFGNFILLGTILVDAPISGYGEPLDYSPCLECKLCVAACPVGAIGKDGDFDFVSCSVHNYREFMGGFTDWVQTVADSADAADFRSRVSDSENASMWQSLAFKPNYKAAYCLAVCPAGEEVIEPYLENRKGFMDLVLKPLQDKKETLYVLPNSRAKAHAERRYPHKPVKVVDSGIRGR
;
A
#
# COMPACT_ATOMS: atom_id res chain seq x y z
N MET A 1 -19.60 37.56 -15.04
CA MET A 1 -20.35 38.31 -14.01
C MET A 1 -20.62 37.36 -12.87
N ALA A 2 -20.30 37.71 -11.61
CA ALA A 2 -20.69 36.87 -10.48
C ALA A 2 -22.22 36.91 -10.37
N GLU A 3 -22.86 35.75 -10.49
CA GLU A 3 -24.31 35.62 -10.40
C GLU A 3 -24.80 36.18 -9.07
N ARG A 4 -25.83 37.04 -9.10
CA ARG A 4 -26.39 37.64 -7.88
C ARG A 4 -27.04 36.53 -7.07
N LEU A 5 -26.58 36.34 -5.83
CA LEU A 5 -27.17 35.34 -4.93
C LEU A 5 -28.68 35.62 -4.74
N PRO A 6 -29.52 34.58 -4.67
CA PRO A 6 -30.92 34.73 -4.29
C PRO A 6 -31.07 35.56 -3.02
N ALA A 7 -32.07 36.45 -2.97
CA ALA A 7 -32.23 37.42 -1.87
C ALA A 7 -32.22 36.76 -0.48
N LYS A 8 -32.92 35.63 -0.34
CA LYS A 8 -32.96 34.84 0.91
C LYS A 8 -31.57 34.35 1.36
N LEU A 9 -30.69 34.01 0.42
CA LEU A 9 -29.30 33.61 0.72
C LEU A 9 -28.44 34.83 1.04
N ALA A 10 -28.59 35.93 0.29
CA ALA A 10 -27.84 37.16 0.53
C ALA A 10 -28.11 37.76 1.92
N GLU A 11 -29.31 37.55 2.46
CA GLU A 11 -29.70 38.04 3.77
C GLU A 11 -29.19 37.20 4.95
N HIS A 12 -28.79 35.95 4.71
CA HIS A 12 -28.37 35.03 5.74
C HIS A 12 -27.14 35.55 6.53
N PRO A 13 -27.14 35.53 7.87
CA PRO A 13 -26.05 36.11 8.68
C PRO A 13 -24.66 35.57 8.34
N THR A 14 -24.54 34.27 8.08
CA THR A 14 -23.27 33.65 7.66
C THR A 14 -22.79 34.18 6.31
N VAL A 15 -23.70 34.37 5.35
CA VAL A 15 -23.35 34.85 4.00
C VAL A 15 -22.87 36.29 4.07
N LYS A 16 -23.55 37.14 4.83
CA LYS A 16 -23.11 38.52 5.10
C LYS A 16 -21.73 38.55 5.77
N ARG A 17 -21.53 37.73 6.81
CA ARG A 17 -20.26 37.64 7.55
C ARG A 17 -19.10 37.18 6.65
N VAL A 18 -19.34 36.20 5.77
CA VAL A 18 -18.32 35.72 4.82
C VAL A 18 -18.10 36.71 3.69
N GLY A 19 -19.16 37.33 3.16
CA GLY A 19 -19.08 38.35 2.10
C GLY A 19 -18.28 39.58 2.52
N ALA A 20 -18.30 39.93 3.81
CA ALA A 20 -17.48 41.01 4.38
C ALA A 20 -15.99 40.64 4.55
N ARG A 21 -15.62 39.35 4.46
CA ARG A 21 -14.20 38.93 4.55
C ARG A 21 -13.51 39.13 3.20
N ARG A 22 -12.26 39.59 3.25
CA ARG A 22 -11.40 39.66 2.05
C ARG A 22 -11.10 38.24 1.57
N LYS A 23 -11.60 37.87 0.39
CA LYS A 23 -11.24 36.59 -0.26
C LYS A 23 -9.75 36.63 -0.62
N ARG A 24 -8.95 35.76 -0.01
CA ARG A 24 -7.59 35.47 -0.47
C ARG A 24 -7.65 34.11 -1.14
N ARG A 25 -7.51 34.05 -2.47
CA ARG A 25 -7.23 32.78 -3.12
C ARG A 25 -5.79 32.40 -2.73
N PRO A 26 -5.56 31.20 -2.20
CA PRO A 26 -4.19 30.78 -1.95
C PRO A 26 -3.41 30.75 -3.27
N GLY A 27 -2.15 31.16 -3.23
CA GLY A 27 -1.25 31.14 -4.38
C GLY A 27 -0.56 29.78 -4.51
N VAL A 28 0.63 29.78 -5.10
CA VAL A 28 1.54 28.62 -5.09
C VAL A 28 1.84 28.22 -3.63
N LEU A 29 1.80 26.93 -3.33
CA LEU A 29 2.22 26.38 -2.04
C LEU A 29 3.75 26.43 -1.92
N ASP A 30 4.25 26.96 -0.83
CA ASP A 30 5.68 26.93 -0.55
C ASP A 30 6.13 25.51 -0.16
N ALA A 31 7.10 24.96 -0.89
CA ALA A 31 7.56 23.58 -0.73
C ALA A 31 8.24 23.34 0.62
N ASP A 32 9.01 24.30 1.13
CA ASP A 32 9.74 24.15 2.39
C ASP A 32 8.78 24.20 3.58
N TRP A 33 7.85 25.16 3.59
CA TRP A 33 6.77 25.20 4.55
C TRP A 33 5.94 23.90 4.55
N LEU A 34 5.63 23.39 3.35
CA LEU A 34 4.85 22.16 3.22
C LEU A 34 5.61 20.93 3.73
N ARG A 35 6.92 20.86 3.50
CA ARG A 35 7.79 19.81 4.03
C ARG A 35 7.80 19.84 5.55
N GLU A 36 8.03 21.02 6.14
CA GLU A 36 7.97 21.20 7.60
C GLU A 36 6.62 20.82 8.19
N LEU A 37 5.52 21.22 7.54
CA LEU A 37 4.16 20.85 7.96
C LEU A 37 3.97 19.33 7.97
N CYS A 38 4.43 18.64 6.93
CA CYS A 38 4.27 17.18 6.82
C CYS A 38 5.12 16.45 7.88
N LEU A 39 6.39 16.83 8.04
CA LEU A 39 7.28 16.24 9.05
C LEU A 39 6.72 16.47 10.47
N ALA A 40 6.23 17.68 10.77
CA ALA A 40 5.58 17.98 12.03
C ALA A 40 4.27 17.20 12.26
N ALA A 41 3.61 16.73 11.19
CA ALA A 41 2.43 15.88 11.29
C ALA A 41 2.77 14.41 11.59
N GLY A 42 4.05 14.02 11.53
CA GLY A 42 4.54 12.70 11.92
C GLY A 42 4.90 11.76 10.77
N VAL A 43 5.11 12.28 9.55
CA VAL A 43 5.69 11.48 8.45
C VAL A 43 7.21 11.51 8.52
N ASP A 44 7.87 10.45 8.04
CA ASP A 44 9.33 10.30 8.06
C ASP A 44 10.02 10.93 6.85
N ASP A 45 9.31 11.03 5.71
CA ASP A 45 9.75 11.77 4.53
C ASP A 45 8.55 12.23 3.68
N VAL A 46 8.76 13.22 2.82
CA VAL A 46 7.76 13.78 1.93
C VAL A 46 8.41 14.37 0.67
N ALA A 47 7.76 14.14 -0.47
CA ALA A 47 8.10 14.81 -1.71
C ALA A 47 6.84 15.10 -2.53
N PHE A 48 7.02 15.87 -3.60
CA PHE A 48 5.90 16.42 -4.38
C PHE A 48 6.04 16.06 -5.85
N ALA A 49 4.91 15.81 -6.50
CA ALA A 49 4.86 15.64 -7.96
C ALA A 49 3.73 16.49 -8.55
N ALA A 50 3.95 17.03 -9.74
CA ALA A 50 2.91 17.76 -10.47
C ALA A 50 1.90 16.78 -11.09
N VAL A 51 0.63 17.21 -11.20
CA VAL A 51 -0.43 16.36 -11.79
C VAL A 51 -0.19 16.05 -13.26
N ASP A 52 0.50 16.95 -13.97
CA ASP A 52 0.84 16.87 -15.39
C ASP A 52 2.16 16.13 -15.64
N ASN A 53 2.78 15.54 -14.60
CA ASN A 53 3.94 14.67 -14.78
C ASN A 53 3.55 13.49 -15.69
N PRO A 54 4.22 13.29 -16.84
CA PRO A 54 3.86 12.25 -17.81
C PRO A 54 3.86 10.83 -17.22
N ALA A 55 4.70 10.55 -16.22
CA ALA A 55 4.74 9.25 -15.56
C ALA A 55 3.48 8.94 -14.73
N LEU A 56 2.66 9.96 -14.46
CA LEU A 56 1.41 9.88 -13.67
C LEU A 56 0.17 10.08 -14.55
N ALA A 57 0.29 10.03 -15.88
CA ALA A 57 -0.82 10.24 -16.80
C ALA A 57 -2.03 9.30 -16.54
N SER A 58 -1.78 8.07 -16.10
CA SER A 58 -2.83 7.09 -15.75
C SER A 58 -3.64 7.47 -14.50
N GLU A 59 -3.16 8.43 -13.71
CA GLU A 59 -3.78 8.84 -12.45
C GLU A 59 -4.69 10.06 -12.62
N VAL A 60 -4.51 10.83 -13.70
CA VAL A 60 -5.15 12.14 -13.92
C VAL A 60 -6.68 12.06 -13.86
N GLU A 61 -7.29 11.13 -14.59
CA GLU A 61 -8.76 10.97 -14.60
C GLU A 61 -9.31 10.66 -13.21
N HIS A 62 -8.63 9.79 -12.46
CA HIS A 62 -9.09 9.34 -11.15
C HIS A 62 -8.95 10.44 -10.08
N VAL A 63 -7.86 11.21 -10.14
CA VAL A 63 -7.63 12.28 -9.17
C VAL A 63 -8.50 13.51 -9.46
N GLU A 64 -8.81 13.76 -10.74
CA GLU A 64 -9.77 14.80 -11.13
C GLU A 64 -11.19 14.42 -10.70
N ALA A 65 -11.56 13.14 -10.80
CA ALA A 65 -12.84 12.66 -10.26
C ALA A 65 -12.93 12.80 -8.73
N ALA A 66 -11.83 12.53 -8.01
CA ALA A 66 -11.79 12.60 -6.55
C ALA A 66 -11.73 14.05 -6.01
N LEU A 67 -10.89 14.90 -6.60
CA LEU A 67 -10.75 16.30 -6.26
C LEU A 67 -10.60 17.14 -7.54
N PRO A 68 -11.71 17.65 -8.10
CA PRO A 68 -11.67 18.41 -9.35
C PRO A 68 -10.78 19.64 -9.23
N GLY A 69 -9.89 19.84 -10.20
CA GLY A 69 -8.87 20.90 -10.20
C GLY A 69 -7.60 20.54 -9.42
N THR A 70 -7.34 19.26 -9.16
CA THR A 70 -6.06 18.82 -8.56
C THR A 70 -4.89 19.28 -9.44
N ARG A 71 -3.84 19.82 -8.81
CA ARG A 71 -2.64 20.31 -9.51
C ARG A 71 -1.35 19.65 -9.04
N SER A 72 -1.35 19.12 -7.81
CA SER A 72 -0.17 18.48 -7.24
C SER A 72 -0.53 17.29 -6.36
N TYR A 73 0.42 16.36 -6.29
CA TYR A 73 0.47 15.25 -5.35
C TYR A 73 1.48 15.56 -4.25
N ILE A 74 1.10 15.29 -3.00
CA ILE A 74 2.01 15.27 -1.85
C ILE A 74 2.18 13.82 -1.44
N SER A 75 3.34 13.25 -1.74
CA SER A 75 3.65 11.86 -1.43
C SER A 75 4.28 11.77 -0.04
N LEU A 76 3.70 10.93 0.82
CA LEU A 76 4.11 10.78 2.22
C LEU A 76 4.75 9.42 2.44
N VAL A 77 5.74 9.36 3.33
CA VAL A 77 6.42 8.12 3.76
C VAL A 77 6.33 8.00 5.28
N VAL A 78 5.94 6.83 5.76
CA VAL A 78 6.07 6.43 7.18
C VAL A 78 6.87 5.14 7.25
N LYS A 79 7.86 5.08 8.15
CA LYS A 79 8.72 3.92 8.38
C LYS A 79 7.99 2.88 9.22
N MET A 80 8.29 1.62 8.92
CA MET A 80 7.86 0.48 9.72
C MET A 80 9.02 -0.04 10.57
N ASN A 81 8.67 -0.61 11.72
CA ASN A 81 9.62 -1.34 12.56
C ASN A 81 10.07 -2.61 11.83
N ARG A 82 11.30 -2.59 11.35
CA ARG A 82 11.90 -3.64 10.50
C ARG A 82 11.81 -5.04 11.10
N ASP A 83 12.08 -5.18 12.39
CA ASP A 83 12.10 -6.50 13.04
C ASP A 83 10.68 -7.06 13.22
N ASN A 84 9.68 -6.19 13.36
CA ASN A 84 8.28 -6.61 13.34
C ASN A 84 7.92 -7.21 11.96
N VAL A 85 8.34 -6.56 10.88
CA VAL A 85 8.12 -7.05 9.50
C VAL A 85 8.92 -8.32 9.21
N ARG A 86 10.11 -8.47 9.79
CA ARG A 86 10.96 -9.67 9.65
C ARG A 86 10.49 -10.87 10.45
N SER A 87 9.63 -10.66 11.45
CA SER A 87 9.14 -11.72 12.30
C SER A 87 8.43 -12.82 11.50
N THR A 88 8.69 -14.08 11.86
CA THR A 88 7.93 -15.22 11.33
C THR A 88 6.50 -15.25 11.87
N ALA A 89 6.26 -14.58 13.01
CA ALA A 89 4.95 -14.42 13.61
C ALA A 89 4.12 -13.41 12.81
N ARG A 90 3.11 -13.92 12.08
CA ARG A 90 2.27 -13.09 11.19
C ARG A 90 1.54 -11.97 11.93
N SER A 91 1.13 -12.20 13.17
CA SER A 91 0.43 -11.20 13.98
C SER A 91 1.29 -9.96 14.21
N VAL A 92 2.59 -10.14 14.45
CA VAL A 92 3.52 -9.02 14.69
C VAL A 92 3.68 -8.16 13.44
N ALA A 93 3.90 -8.79 12.28
CA ALA A 93 4.01 -8.07 11.01
C ALA A 93 2.69 -7.36 10.63
N ASN A 94 1.54 -8.02 10.81
CA ASN A 94 0.24 -7.41 10.51
C ASN A 94 -0.09 -6.23 11.44
N GLN A 95 0.18 -6.35 12.74
CA GLN A 95 0.03 -5.23 13.67
C GLN A 95 0.90 -4.04 13.25
N GLU A 96 2.13 -4.29 12.80
CA GLU A 96 3.01 -3.25 12.27
C GLU A 96 2.43 -2.56 11.03
N PHE A 97 1.96 -3.34 10.03
CA PHE A 97 1.32 -2.76 8.84
C PHE A 97 0.09 -1.91 9.20
N HIS A 98 -0.75 -2.41 10.10
CA HIS A 98 -1.95 -1.70 10.53
C HIS A 98 -1.63 -0.43 11.30
N ARG A 99 -0.69 -0.50 12.25
CA ARG A 99 -0.35 0.64 13.09
C ARG A 99 0.33 1.74 12.28
N SER A 100 1.29 1.38 11.44
CA SER A 100 1.98 2.35 10.58
C SER A 100 1.04 2.95 9.54
N GLY A 101 0.04 2.19 9.06
CA GLY A 101 -1.03 2.71 8.22
C GLY A 101 -1.94 3.71 8.94
N GLU A 102 -2.27 3.48 10.22
CA GLU A 102 -3.00 4.46 11.05
C GLU A 102 -2.22 5.74 11.25
N VAL A 103 -0.91 5.64 11.58
CA VAL A 103 -0.03 6.80 11.76
C VAL A 103 0.00 7.65 10.49
N LEU A 104 0.16 7.00 9.33
CA LEU A 104 0.15 7.66 8.03
C LEU A 104 -1.19 8.36 7.73
N ASN A 105 -2.31 7.68 7.95
CA ASN A 105 -3.64 8.25 7.73
C ASN A 105 -3.93 9.43 8.68
N GLU A 106 -3.51 9.33 9.94
CA GLU A 106 -3.64 10.41 10.93
C GLU A 106 -2.79 11.62 10.54
N ALA A 107 -1.54 11.41 10.10
CA ALA A 107 -0.70 12.48 9.59
C ALA A 107 -1.35 13.16 8.37
N ALA A 108 -1.83 12.37 7.41
CA ALA A 108 -2.50 12.88 6.21
C ALA A 108 -3.76 13.71 6.55
N HIS A 109 -4.56 13.25 7.52
CA HIS A 109 -5.71 13.99 8.04
C HIS A 109 -5.31 15.37 8.59
N ARG A 110 -4.28 15.41 9.44
CA ARG A 110 -3.77 16.66 10.03
C ARG A 110 -3.25 17.63 8.98
N ILE A 111 -2.50 17.13 7.99
CA ILE A 111 -1.96 17.95 6.90
C ILE A 111 -3.10 18.56 6.08
N VAL A 112 -4.10 17.75 5.67
CA VAL A 112 -5.26 18.24 4.90
C VAL A 112 -6.04 19.29 5.67
N ARG A 113 -6.27 19.12 6.97
CA ARG A 113 -6.90 20.15 7.82
C ARG A 113 -6.15 21.47 7.76
N ARG A 114 -4.82 21.44 7.90
CA ARG A 114 -3.99 22.64 7.88
C ARG A 114 -3.95 23.32 6.50
N LEU A 115 -3.98 22.54 5.42
CA LEU A 115 -4.13 23.06 4.05
C LEU A 115 -5.48 23.74 3.86
N GLN A 116 -6.56 23.14 4.36
CA GLN A 116 -7.91 23.73 4.29
C GLN A 116 -8.02 25.02 5.12
N ASP A 117 -7.42 25.07 6.31
CA ASP A 117 -7.35 26.28 7.13
C ASP A 117 -6.56 27.41 6.44
N ALA A 118 -5.56 27.04 5.63
CA ALA A 118 -4.82 27.96 4.78
C ALA A 118 -5.57 28.34 3.47
N GLY A 119 -6.75 27.75 3.24
CA GLY A 119 -7.67 28.09 2.15
C GLY A 119 -7.54 27.21 0.90
N TYR A 120 -6.69 26.18 0.92
CA TYR A 120 -6.51 25.24 -0.20
C TYR A 120 -7.58 24.15 -0.18
N ARG A 121 -7.95 23.62 -1.35
CA ARG A 121 -8.71 22.38 -1.41
C ARG A 121 -7.74 21.23 -1.43
N ALA A 122 -7.88 20.33 -0.47
CA ALA A 122 -7.06 19.14 -0.37
C ALA A 122 -7.90 17.94 0.06
N LEU A 123 -7.48 16.76 -0.36
CA LEU A 123 -8.11 15.48 -0.06
C LEU A 123 -7.03 14.42 0.20
N ASN A 124 -7.19 13.61 1.24
CA ASN A 124 -6.33 12.47 1.55
C ASN A 124 -7.12 11.15 1.34
N PRO A 125 -6.89 10.42 0.24
CA PRO A 125 -7.36 9.05 0.15
C PRO A 125 -6.71 8.18 1.23
N SER A 126 -7.36 7.09 1.58
CA SER A 126 -6.79 6.08 2.48
C SER A 126 -5.49 5.50 1.89
N ALA A 127 -4.44 5.39 2.71
CA ALA A 127 -3.19 4.73 2.33
C ALA A 127 -3.37 3.24 1.99
N THR A 128 -4.38 2.62 2.59
CA THR A 128 -4.81 1.23 2.33
C THR A 128 -6.34 1.17 2.36
N PHE A 129 -6.97 0.57 3.36
CA PHE A 129 -8.43 0.48 3.52
C PHE A 129 -8.99 1.60 4.42
N PRO A 130 -10.23 2.08 4.19
CA PRO A 130 -11.20 1.62 3.19
C PRO A 130 -10.85 2.04 1.74
N MET A 131 -11.47 1.36 0.77
CA MET A 131 -11.29 1.53 -0.67
C MET A 131 -12.66 1.39 -1.37
N GLU A 132 -12.73 1.75 -2.65
CA GLU A 132 -13.95 1.71 -3.48
C GLU A 132 -14.33 0.27 -3.85
N MET A 133 -15.00 -0.44 -2.92
CA MET A 133 -15.34 -1.85 -3.09
C MET A 133 -16.31 -2.12 -4.24
N ASP A 134 -17.13 -1.13 -4.64
CA ASP A 134 -18.04 -1.24 -5.79
C ASP A 134 -17.27 -1.48 -7.12
N ASN A 135 -15.99 -1.08 -7.17
CA ASN A 135 -15.14 -1.28 -8.33
C ASN A 135 -14.39 -2.62 -8.31
N PHE A 136 -14.54 -3.45 -7.27
CA PHE A 136 -13.87 -4.75 -7.18
C PHE A 136 -14.43 -5.70 -8.28
N PRO A 137 -13.57 -6.41 -9.05
CA PRO A 137 -12.13 -6.66 -8.86
C PRO A 137 -11.18 -5.72 -9.62
N GLY A 138 -11.69 -4.62 -10.16
CA GLY A 138 -10.94 -3.60 -10.89
C GLY A 138 -10.18 -2.63 -9.97
N ARG A 139 -10.20 -1.35 -10.32
CA ARG A 139 -9.46 -0.30 -9.60
C ARG A 139 -10.26 0.18 -8.39
N ILE A 140 -9.95 -0.38 -7.23
CA ILE A 140 -10.59 -0.02 -5.95
C ILE A 140 -9.91 1.16 -5.22
N TRP A 141 -8.72 1.58 -5.63
CA TRP A 141 -7.99 2.70 -5.01
C TRP A 141 -8.19 4.00 -5.79
N VAL A 142 -8.23 5.12 -5.07
CA VAL A 142 -8.35 6.46 -5.66
C VAL A 142 -7.08 6.83 -6.43
N VAL A 143 -5.90 6.68 -5.80
CA VAL A 143 -4.60 7.05 -6.37
C VAL A 143 -3.57 5.96 -6.10
N ALA A 144 -2.72 5.67 -7.07
CA ALA A 144 -1.66 4.71 -6.94
C ALA A 144 -0.45 5.35 -6.24
N HIS A 145 -0.31 5.10 -4.93
CA HIS A 145 0.75 5.71 -4.11
C HIS A 145 2.18 5.39 -4.59
N LYS A 146 2.41 4.20 -5.16
CA LYS A 146 3.74 3.76 -5.62
C LYS A 146 4.24 4.58 -6.82
N PRO A 147 3.50 4.71 -7.95
CA PRO A 147 3.87 5.62 -9.02
C PRO A 147 4.14 7.05 -8.56
N VAL A 148 3.26 7.60 -7.71
CA VAL A 148 3.41 8.97 -7.18
C VAL A 148 4.73 9.11 -6.40
N ALA A 149 5.05 8.18 -5.51
CA ALA A 149 6.30 8.20 -4.74
C ALA A 149 7.54 8.12 -5.65
N VAL A 150 7.50 7.30 -6.70
CA VAL A 150 8.60 7.18 -7.67
C VAL A 150 8.78 8.48 -8.45
N ALA A 151 7.68 9.03 -8.98
CA ALA A 151 7.70 10.29 -9.73
C ALA A 151 8.16 11.48 -8.88
N ALA A 152 7.84 11.47 -7.59
CA ALA A 152 8.27 12.49 -6.64
C ALA A 152 9.70 12.28 -6.10
N GLY A 153 10.41 11.22 -6.50
CA GLY A 153 11.80 10.99 -6.10
C GLY A 153 12.02 10.27 -4.77
N LEU A 154 10.99 9.68 -4.17
CA LEU A 154 11.09 9.00 -2.86
C LEU A 154 11.62 7.56 -2.95
N GLY A 155 11.84 7.04 -4.15
CA GLY A 155 12.40 5.71 -4.33
C GLY A 155 12.17 5.13 -5.72
N VAL A 156 12.61 3.88 -5.90
CA VAL A 156 12.40 3.11 -7.13
C VAL A 156 11.70 1.80 -6.79
N MET A 157 10.84 1.33 -7.70
CA MET A 157 10.20 0.03 -7.53
C MET A 157 11.23 -1.11 -7.74
N GLY A 158 11.49 -1.87 -6.68
CA GLY A 158 12.35 -3.06 -6.77
C GLY A 158 11.67 -4.23 -7.50
N ILE A 159 12.42 -5.31 -7.75
CA ILE A 159 11.90 -6.51 -8.44
C ILE A 159 10.71 -7.17 -7.72
N HIS A 160 10.58 -6.95 -6.40
CA HIS A 160 9.43 -7.40 -5.60
C HIS A 160 8.21 -6.46 -5.69
N ARG A 161 8.22 -5.47 -6.60
CA ARG A 161 7.13 -4.51 -6.84
C ARG A 161 6.78 -3.58 -5.67
N ASN A 162 7.67 -3.41 -4.69
CA ASN A 162 7.53 -2.35 -3.67
C ASN A 162 8.56 -1.26 -3.92
N VAL A 163 8.21 -0.03 -3.57
CA VAL A 163 9.13 1.10 -3.62
C VAL A 163 10.20 0.88 -2.57
N ILE A 164 11.45 1.09 -2.96
CA ILE A 164 12.61 1.06 -2.08
C ILE A 164 13.08 2.51 -1.94
N HIS A 165 12.92 3.05 -0.73
CA HIS A 165 13.47 4.35 -0.36
C HIS A 165 14.98 4.25 -0.18
N PRO A 166 15.78 5.23 -0.62
CA PRO A 166 17.24 5.18 -0.53
C PRO A 166 17.75 5.05 0.92
N ARG A 167 17.16 5.81 1.86
CA ARG A 167 17.44 5.66 3.30
C ARG A 167 16.75 4.46 3.96
N PHE A 168 15.41 4.39 3.91
CA PHE A 168 14.63 3.47 4.74
C PHE A 168 14.43 2.07 4.14
N GLY A 169 14.88 1.85 2.91
CA GLY A 169 14.59 0.63 2.19
C GLY A 169 13.11 0.51 1.81
N ASN A 170 12.59 -0.72 1.79
CA ASN A 170 11.18 -0.98 1.53
C ASN A 170 10.33 -1.12 2.81
N PHE A 171 10.91 -0.84 3.99
CA PHE A 171 10.20 -0.83 5.27
C PHE A 171 9.44 0.48 5.45
N ILE A 172 8.62 0.81 4.46
CA ILE A 172 7.84 2.04 4.39
C ILE A 172 6.40 1.75 4.00
N LEU A 173 5.49 2.62 4.44
CA LEU A 173 4.16 2.78 3.87
C LEU A 173 4.08 4.13 3.16
N LEU A 174 3.28 4.16 2.10
CA LEU A 174 3.12 5.32 1.23
C LEU A 174 1.70 5.86 1.31
N GLY A 175 1.58 7.18 1.37
CA GLY A 175 0.31 7.89 1.27
C GLY A 175 0.42 9.01 0.24
N THR A 176 -0.72 9.52 -0.22
CA THR A 176 -0.75 10.64 -1.16
C THR A 176 -1.86 11.60 -0.76
N ILE A 177 -1.57 12.89 -0.68
CA ILE A 177 -2.58 13.95 -0.59
C ILE A 177 -2.70 14.61 -1.96
N LEU A 178 -3.93 14.88 -2.38
CA LEU A 178 -4.26 15.65 -3.58
C LEU A 178 -4.51 17.11 -3.17
N VAL A 179 -3.98 18.07 -3.93
CA VAL A 179 -4.20 19.50 -3.66
C VAL A 179 -4.45 20.30 -4.94
N ASP A 180 -5.33 21.29 -4.87
CA ASP A 180 -5.78 22.12 -6.00
C ASP A 180 -4.83 23.28 -6.36
N ALA A 181 -3.61 23.26 -5.82
CA ALA A 181 -2.61 24.30 -6.01
C ALA A 181 -1.27 23.73 -6.46
N PRO A 182 -0.52 24.45 -7.30
CA PRO A 182 0.85 24.09 -7.60
C PRO A 182 1.74 24.28 -6.37
N ILE A 183 2.82 23.51 -6.29
CA ILE A 183 3.85 23.64 -5.26
C ILE A 183 5.09 24.30 -5.88
N SER A 184 5.81 25.13 -5.12
CA SER A 184 6.95 25.93 -5.62
C SER A 184 8.16 25.09 -6.05
N GLY A 185 8.23 23.82 -5.62
CA GLY A 185 9.23 22.85 -6.05
C GLY A 185 8.66 21.43 -6.04
N TYR A 186 9.03 20.64 -7.05
CA TYR A 186 8.71 19.22 -7.15
C TYR A 186 9.97 18.39 -6.99
N GLY A 187 9.80 17.12 -6.60
CA GLY A 187 10.89 16.16 -6.63
C GLY A 187 11.11 15.61 -8.03
N GLU A 188 12.26 14.98 -8.24
CA GLU A 188 12.63 14.31 -9.47
C GLU A 188 12.89 12.82 -9.20
N PRO A 189 12.57 11.92 -10.14
CA PRO A 189 12.90 10.51 -10.01
C PRO A 189 14.39 10.31 -9.69
N LEU A 190 14.70 9.30 -8.87
CA LEU A 190 16.09 8.95 -8.59
C LEU A 190 16.82 8.54 -9.88
N ASP A 191 18.08 8.95 -10.00
CA ASP A 191 18.97 8.61 -11.10
C ASP A 191 19.61 7.21 -10.95
N TYR A 192 19.33 6.51 -9.86
CA TYR A 192 19.75 5.14 -9.60
C TYR A 192 18.63 4.30 -8.96
N SER A 193 18.79 2.98 -9.01
CA SER A 193 17.91 2.04 -8.32
C SER A 193 18.50 1.63 -6.97
N PRO A 194 17.80 1.83 -5.83
CA PRO A 194 18.23 1.30 -4.54
C PRO A 194 18.15 -0.24 -4.44
N CYS A 195 17.56 -0.91 -5.43
CA CYS A 195 17.50 -2.37 -5.48
C CYS A 195 18.91 -2.95 -5.71
N LEU A 196 19.39 -3.77 -4.78
CA LEU A 196 20.71 -4.43 -4.88
C LEU A 196 20.76 -5.63 -5.86
N GLU A 197 19.64 -5.95 -6.51
CA GLU A 197 19.47 -7.13 -7.36
C GLU A 197 19.84 -8.49 -6.72
N CYS A 198 19.92 -8.55 -5.38
CA CYS A 198 20.37 -9.71 -4.61
C CYS A 198 19.49 -10.97 -4.74
N LYS A 199 18.29 -10.84 -5.32
CA LYS A 199 17.27 -11.90 -5.48
C LYS A 199 16.80 -12.57 -4.18
N LEU A 200 17.06 -11.99 -3.00
CA LEU A 200 16.54 -12.52 -1.73
C LEU A 200 15.02 -12.58 -1.69
N CYS A 201 14.32 -11.59 -2.25
CA CYS A 201 12.86 -11.60 -2.35
C CYS A 201 12.33 -12.72 -3.27
N VAL A 202 13.07 -13.08 -4.33
CA VAL A 202 12.77 -14.22 -5.20
C VAL A 202 12.94 -15.52 -4.41
N ALA A 203 14.07 -15.64 -3.72
CA ALA A 203 14.37 -16.81 -2.89
C ALA A 203 13.38 -16.97 -1.73
N ALA A 204 12.82 -15.90 -1.18
CA ALA A 204 11.89 -15.94 -0.06
C ALA A 204 10.44 -16.18 -0.48
N CYS A 205 10.07 -15.96 -1.75
CA CYS A 205 8.68 -16.06 -2.19
C CYS A 205 8.21 -17.53 -2.14
N PRO A 206 7.18 -17.85 -1.31
CA PRO A 206 6.77 -19.24 -1.11
C PRO A 206 6.03 -19.82 -2.32
N VAL A 207 5.40 -18.97 -3.12
CA VAL A 207 4.60 -19.33 -4.30
C VAL A 207 5.26 -18.95 -5.62
N GLY A 208 6.51 -18.47 -5.60
CA GLY A 208 7.27 -18.18 -6.82
C GLY A 208 6.69 -17.05 -7.67
N ALA A 209 5.97 -16.11 -7.06
CA ALA A 209 5.32 -15.00 -7.75
C ALA A 209 6.30 -13.92 -8.25
N ILE A 210 7.54 -13.89 -7.75
CA ILE A 210 8.56 -12.91 -8.15
C ILE A 210 9.60 -13.64 -8.99
N GLY A 211 9.71 -13.26 -10.26
CA GLY A 211 10.70 -13.78 -11.19
C GLY A 211 12.08 -13.16 -10.98
N LYS A 212 13.14 -13.90 -11.33
CA LYS A 212 14.52 -13.39 -11.29
C LYS A 212 14.74 -12.20 -12.23
N ASP A 213 13.97 -12.13 -13.31
CA ASP A 213 14.08 -11.10 -14.36
C ASP A 213 13.12 -9.91 -14.14
N GLY A 214 12.49 -9.82 -12.97
CA GLY A 214 11.54 -8.75 -12.63
C GLY A 214 10.08 -9.03 -13.02
N ASP A 215 9.81 -10.17 -13.67
CA ASP A 215 8.44 -10.65 -13.89
C ASP A 215 7.70 -10.83 -12.54
N PHE A 216 6.40 -10.56 -12.54
CA PHE A 216 5.60 -10.64 -11.32
C PHE A 216 4.21 -11.20 -11.61
N ASP A 217 3.96 -12.39 -11.06
CA ASP A 217 2.65 -13.03 -11.08
C ASP A 217 1.79 -12.50 -9.94
N PHE A 218 1.05 -11.42 -10.22
CA PHE A 218 0.15 -10.80 -9.26
C PHE A 218 -0.91 -11.77 -8.73
N VAL A 219 -1.44 -12.65 -9.59
CA VAL A 219 -2.54 -13.54 -9.20
C VAL A 219 -2.04 -14.59 -8.21
N SER A 220 -0.90 -15.21 -8.48
CA SER A 220 -0.28 -16.15 -7.53
C SER A 220 0.08 -15.46 -6.21
N CYS A 221 0.58 -14.21 -6.27
CA CYS A 221 0.85 -13.42 -5.07
C CYS A 221 -0.42 -13.13 -4.26
N SER A 222 -1.49 -12.67 -4.92
CA SER A 222 -2.73 -12.29 -4.24
C SER A 222 -3.46 -13.49 -3.65
N VAL A 223 -3.55 -14.62 -4.37
CA VAL A 223 -4.19 -15.85 -3.87
C VAL A 223 -3.57 -16.33 -2.56
N HIS A 224 -2.24 -16.21 -2.44
CA HIS A 224 -1.55 -16.58 -1.22
C HIS A 224 -1.55 -15.46 -0.18
N ASN A 225 -0.98 -14.31 -0.52
CA ASN A 225 -0.73 -13.22 0.42
C ASN A 225 -2.02 -12.58 0.91
N TYR A 226 -3.00 -12.43 0.03
CA TYR A 226 -4.30 -11.80 0.28
C TYR A 226 -5.40 -12.86 0.49
N ARG A 227 -5.03 -14.06 0.96
CA ARG A 227 -5.95 -15.17 1.25
C ARG A 227 -7.09 -14.79 2.20
N GLU A 228 -6.91 -13.78 3.03
CA GLU A 228 -7.90 -13.33 4.01
C GLU A 228 -8.48 -11.95 3.65
N PHE A 229 -8.37 -11.58 2.37
CA PHE A 229 -8.91 -10.33 1.82
C PHE A 229 -10.09 -10.66 0.90
N MET A 230 -10.54 -9.67 0.12
CA MET A 230 -11.69 -9.74 -0.80
C MET A 230 -11.80 -11.05 -1.61
N GLY A 231 -10.77 -11.41 -2.38
CA GLY A 231 -10.81 -12.64 -3.21
C GLY A 231 -10.89 -13.92 -2.36
N GLY A 232 -10.07 -14.02 -1.32
CA GLY A 232 -10.10 -15.18 -0.42
C GLY A 232 -11.39 -15.29 0.40
N PHE A 233 -12.03 -14.17 0.74
CA PHE A 233 -13.36 -14.13 1.35
C PHE A 233 -14.42 -14.67 0.38
N THR A 234 -14.40 -14.23 -0.88
CA THR A 234 -15.33 -14.75 -1.91
C THR A 234 -15.14 -16.25 -2.13
N ASP A 235 -13.90 -16.75 -2.25
CA ASP A 235 -13.59 -18.19 -2.32
C ASP A 235 -14.11 -18.95 -1.09
N TRP A 236 -13.93 -18.40 0.10
CA TRP A 236 -14.41 -19.00 1.35
C TRP A 236 -15.95 -19.06 1.40
N VAL A 237 -16.65 -17.97 1.07
CA VAL A 237 -18.13 -17.94 1.02
C VAL A 237 -18.66 -18.89 -0.04
N GLN A 238 -18.03 -18.95 -1.21
CA GLN A 238 -18.41 -19.91 -2.24
C GLN A 238 -18.20 -21.35 -1.76
N THR A 239 -17.10 -21.63 -1.04
CA THR A 239 -16.89 -22.95 -0.43
C THR A 239 -17.99 -23.31 0.58
N VAL A 240 -18.48 -22.35 1.37
CA VAL A 240 -19.65 -22.56 2.25
C VAL A 240 -20.88 -22.91 1.43
N ALA A 241 -21.18 -22.16 0.37
CA ALA A 241 -22.37 -22.36 -0.46
C ALA A 241 -22.34 -23.69 -1.24
N ASP A 242 -21.15 -24.11 -1.69
CA ASP A 242 -20.92 -25.34 -2.47
C ASP A 242 -20.79 -26.59 -1.58
N SER A 243 -20.79 -26.45 -0.24
CA SER A 243 -20.72 -27.57 0.70
C SER A 243 -22.10 -28.18 0.94
N ALA A 244 -22.18 -29.52 0.99
CA ALA A 244 -23.44 -30.22 1.20
C ALA A 244 -24.02 -30.02 2.61
N ASP A 245 -23.14 -29.97 3.61
CA ASP A 245 -23.47 -29.77 5.02
C ASP A 245 -22.26 -29.22 5.81
N ALA A 246 -22.41 -29.09 7.13
CA ALA A 246 -21.36 -28.59 8.02
C ALA A 246 -20.13 -29.51 8.08
N ALA A 247 -20.29 -30.83 7.91
CA ALA A 247 -19.18 -31.78 7.95
C ALA A 247 -18.36 -31.69 6.65
N ASP A 248 -19.03 -31.61 5.49
CA ASP A 248 -18.37 -31.37 4.20
C ASP A 248 -17.59 -30.05 4.22
N PHE A 249 -18.22 -28.96 4.69
CA PHE A 249 -17.54 -27.67 4.83
C PHE A 249 -16.27 -27.75 5.70
N ARG A 250 -16.36 -28.38 6.88
CA ARG A 250 -15.21 -28.53 7.79
C ARG A 250 -14.13 -29.47 7.25
N SER A 251 -14.46 -30.36 6.33
CA SER A 251 -13.46 -31.16 5.60
C SER A 251 -12.68 -30.32 4.57
N ARG A 252 -13.30 -29.27 4.03
CA ARG A 252 -12.73 -28.37 3.01
C ARG A 252 -12.04 -27.15 3.61
N VAL A 253 -12.50 -26.66 4.76
CA VAL A 253 -11.96 -25.49 5.46
C VAL A 253 -11.73 -25.84 6.93
N SER A 254 -10.46 -25.83 7.34
CA SER A 254 -10.09 -26.16 8.72
C SER A 254 -10.56 -25.10 9.72
N ASP A 255 -10.68 -25.49 10.99
CA ASP A 255 -11.03 -24.56 12.08
C ASP A 255 -10.07 -23.35 12.15
N SER A 256 -8.78 -23.58 11.90
CA SER A 256 -7.78 -22.50 11.87
C SER A 256 -7.99 -21.53 10.71
N GLU A 257 -8.46 -21.99 9.55
CA GLU A 257 -8.77 -21.13 8.41
C GLU A 257 -10.02 -20.30 8.68
N ASN A 258 -11.05 -20.92 9.28
CA ASN A 258 -12.25 -20.22 9.70
C ASN A 258 -11.93 -19.12 10.73
N ALA A 259 -11.15 -19.45 11.76
CA ALA A 259 -10.73 -18.48 12.77
C ALA A 259 -9.86 -17.36 12.18
N SER A 260 -8.97 -17.68 11.23
CA SER A 260 -8.14 -16.69 10.53
C SER A 260 -8.98 -15.73 9.68
N MET A 261 -9.97 -16.24 8.93
CA MET A 261 -10.90 -15.41 8.15
C MET A 261 -11.74 -14.52 9.08
N TRP A 262 -12.28 -15.09 10.17
CA TRP A 262 -12.99 -14.32 11.19
C TRP A 262 -12.12 -13.18 11.75
N GLN A 263 -10.85 -13.44 12.07
CA GLN A 263 -9.95 -12.40 12.57
C GLN A 263 -9.76 -11.26 11.56
N SER A 264 -9.60 -11.59 10.28
CA SER A 264 -9.45 -10.57 9.23
C SER A 264 -10.71 -9.73 9.01
N LEU A 265 -11.89 -10.29 9.25
CA LEU A 265 -13.17 -9.58 9.18
C LEU A 265 -13.45 -8.73 10.44
N ALA A 266 -13.14 -9.27 11.63
CA ALA A 266 -13.45 -8.63 12.91
C ALA A 266 -12.48 -7.49 13.27
N PHE A 267 -11.25 -7.56 12.75
CA PHE A 267 -10.22 -6.55 13.00
C PHE A 267 -9.91 -5.78 11.72
N LYS A 268 -8.94 -6.26 10.93
CA LYS A 268 -8.47 -5.66 9.70
C LYS A 268 -7.90 -6.75 8.79
N PRO A 269 -7.78 -6.53 7.46
CA PRO A 269 -7.27 -7.54 6.54
C PRO A 269 -5.83 -8.00 6.88
N ASN A 270 -5.62 -9.29 7.18
CA ASN A 270 -4.30 -9.82 7.54
C ASN A 270 -3.57 -10.48 6.36
N TYR A 271 -2.36 -10.03 6.07
CA TYR A 271 -1.47 -10.60 5.08
C TYR A 271 -0.93 -11.95 5.56
N LYS A 272 -0.97 -12.97 4.69
CA LYS A 272 -0.35 -14.29 4.97
C LYS A 272 1.17 -14.26 4.87
N ALA A 273 1.70 -13.37 4.04
CA ALA A 273 3.12 -13.21 3.79
C ALA A 273 3.53 -11.73 3.86
N ALA A 274 4.83 -11.50 3.87
CA ALA A 274 5.48 -10.22 3.58
C ALA A 274 6.96 -10.48 3.28
N TYR A 275 7.29 -11.69 2.81
CA TYR A 275 8.65 -12.22 2.91
C TYR A 275 9.61 -11.45 2.01
N CYS A 276 9.13 -10.96 0.87
CA CYS A 276 9.91 -10.10 0.01
C CYS A 276 10.25 -8.74 0.63
N LEU A 277 9.41 -8.21 1.53
CA LEU A 277 9.73 -7.02 2.32
C LEU A 277 10.76 -7.38 3.41
N ALA A 278 10.44 -8.38 4.24
CA ALA A 278 11.25 -8.83 5.35
C ALA A 278 12.73 -9.06 5.00
N VAL A 279 12.99 -9.77 3.89
CA VAL A 279 14.36 -10.15 3.50
C VAL A 279 15.12 -9.08 2.74
N CYS A 280 14.49 -7.95 2.40
CA CYS A 280 15.15 -6.91 1.63
C CYS A 280 16.23 -6.24 2.50
N PRO A 281 17.50 -6.22 2.04
CA PRO A 281 18.57 -5.52 2.75
C PRO A 281 18.78 -4.10 2.22
N ALA A 282 18.07 -3.68 1.16
CA ALA A 282 18.28 -2.36 0.56
C ALA A 282 17.86 -1.22 1.51
N GLY A 283 18.59 -0.10 1.43
CA GLY A 283 18.39 1.09 2.26
C GLY A 283 19.63 1.40 3.10
N GLU A 284 20.06 2.66 3.16
CA GLU A 284 21.21 3.11 3.96
C GLU A 284 21.06 2.75 5.45
N GLU A 285 19.84 2.86 6.00
CA GLU A 285 19.52 2.48 7.39
C GLU A 285 19.30 0.95 7.57
N VAL A 286 19.45 0.16 6.49
CA VAL A 286 19.03 -1.25 6.44
C VAL A 286 20.16 -2.22 6.09
N ILE A 287 21.08 -1.79 5.22
CA ILE A 287 22.00 -2.68 4.50
C ILE A 287 23.16 -3.23 5.33
N GLU A 288 23.55 -2.53 6.39
CA GLU A 288 24.76 -2.81 7.17
C GLU A 288 24.90 -4.27 7.60
N PRO A 289 23.91 -4.94 8.25
CA PRO A 289 24.05 -6.35 8.65
C PRO A 289 24.23 -7.31 7.47
N TYR A 290 23.73 -6.97 6.29
CA TYR A 290 23.91 -7.78 5.09
C TYR A 290 25.34 -7.64 4.54
N LEU A 291 25.95 -6.45 4.62
CA LEU A 291 27.33 -6.22 4.17
C LEU A 291 28.34 -6.87 5.11
N GLU A 292 28.11 -6.77 6.43
CA GLU A 292 28.99 -7.35 7.44
C GLU A 292 29.09 -8.88 7.34
N ASN A 293 27.93 -9.55 7.22
CA ASN A 293 27.89 -11.00 7.15
C ASN A 293 26.68 -11.50 6.34
N ARG A 294 26.85 -11.59 5.02
CA ARG A 294 25.81 -12.10 4.11
C ARG A 294 25.25 -13.46 4.51
N LYS A 295 26.11 -14.39 4.94
CA LYS A 295 25.69 -15.73 5.35
C LYS A 295 24.86 -15.68 6.63
N GLY A 296 25.34 -14.96 7.64
CA GLY A 296 24.63 -14.73 8.89
C GLY A 296 23.29 -14.03 8.66
N PHE A 297 23.22 -13.05 7.77
CA PHE A 297 21.97 -12.40 7.38
C PHE A 297 20.98 -13.40 6.76
N MET A 298 21.42 -14.26 5.85
CA MET A 298 20.55 -15.29 5.27
C MET A 298 20.08 -16.29 6.33
N ASP A 299 20.95 -16.70 7.25
CA ASP A 299 20.62 -17.62 8.33
C ASP A 299 19.62 -17.00 9.32
N LEU A 300 19.73 -15.70 9.60
CA LEU A 300 18.89 -14.97 10.54
C LEU A 300 17.55 -14.51 9.95
N VAL A 301 17.53 -14.05 8.70
CA VAL A 301 16.37 -13.36 8.11
C VAL A 301 15.66 -14.20 7.05
N LEU A 302 16.41 -14.85 6.15
CA LEU A 302 15.81 -15.58 5.02
C LEU A 302 15.35 -16.99 5.43
N LYS A 303 16.24 -17.78 6.06
CA LYS A 303 15.97 -19.19 6.38
C LYS A 303 14.73 -19.38 7.26
N PRO A 304 14.51 -18.58 8.33
CA PRO A 304 13.32 -18.78 9.17
C PRO A 304 12.00 -18.65 8.40
N LEU A 305 11.94 -17.78 7.38
CA LEU A 305 10.76 -17.63 6.53
C LEU A 305 10.60 -18.81 5.55
N GLN A 306 11.71 -19.33 5.02
CA GLN A 306 11.71 -20.53 4.16
C GLN A 306 11.33 -21.79 4.95
N ASP A 307 11.77 -21.91 6.19
CA ASP A 307 11.61 -23.12 7.02
C ASP A 307 10.27 -23.12 7.79
N LYS A 308 9.61 -21.97 7.90
CA LYS A 308 8.31 -21.83 8.56
C LYS A 308 7.29 -22.86 8.03
N LYS A 309 6.67 -23.63 8.94
CA LYS A 309 5.59 -24.55 8.59
C LYS A 309 4.28 -23.79 8.46
N GLU A 310 3.71 -23.77 7.26
CA GLU A 310 2.47 -23.05 6.96
C GLU A 310 1.80 -23.60 5.69
N THR A 311 0.49 -23.42 5.58
CA THR A 311 -0.26 -23.74 4.36
C THR A 311 0.01 -22.72 3.25
N LEU A 312 0.39 -23.22 2.07
CA LEU A 312 0.54 -22.44 0.86
C LEU A 312 -0.69 -22.59 -0.04
N TYR A 313 -1.45 -21.51 -0.16
CA TYR A 313 -2.60 -21.39 -1.05
C TYR A 313 -2.15 -21.10 -2.48
N VAL A 314 -2.61 -21.93 -3.42
CA VAL A 314 -2.26 -21.84 -4.84
C VAL A 314 -3.45 -22.15 -5.74
N LEU A 315 -3.41 -21.69 -6.98
CA LEU A 315 -4.38 -22.09 -8.01
C LEU A 315 -4.10 -23.50 -8.55
N PRO A 316 -5.13 -24.22 -9.03
CA PRO A 316 -4.96 -25.51 -9.69
C PRO A 316 -4.06 -25.39 -10.93
N ASN A 317 -3.24 -26.42 -11.19
CA ASN A 317 -2.38 -26.51 -12.38
C ASN A 317 -1.49 -25.28 -12.65
N SER A 318 -1.10 -24.56 -11.58
CA SER A 318 -0.34 -23.32 -11.69
C SER A 318 1.17 -23.52 -11.51
N ARG A 319 1.95 -22.58 -12.06
CA ARG A 319 3.40 -22.47 -11.80
C ARG A 319 3.69 -22.33 -10.30
N ALA A 320 2.82 -21.62 -9.58
CA ALA A 320 2.91 -21.43 -8.14
C ALA A 320 2.80 -22.74 -7.37
N LYS A 321 1.86 -23.62 -7.75
CA LYS A 321 1.73 -24.97 -7.18
C LYS A 321 3.02 -25.77 -7.39
N ALA A 322 3.47 -25.89 -8.64
CA ALA A 322 4.68 -26.65 -8.97
C ALA A 322 5.94 -26.07 -8.28
N HIS A 323 6.03 -24.76 -8.11
CA HIS A 323 7.10 -24.10 -7.36
C HIS A 323 7.03 -24.45 -5.88
N ALA A 324 5.86 -24.32 -5.25
CA ALA A 324 5.67 -24.59 -3.83
C ALA A 324 6.04 -26.03 -3.47
N GLU A 325 5.50 -27.01 -4.22
CA GLU A 325 5.75 -28.44 -4.00
C GLU A 325 7.23 -28.81 -4.20
N ARG A 326 7.89 -28.25 -5.21
CA ARG A 326 9.30 -28.51 -5.49
C ARG A 326 10.24 -27.83 -4.50
N ARG A 327 10.00 -26.57 -4.18
CA ARG A 327 10.93 -25.72 -3.42
C ARG A 327 10.73 -25.77 -1.91
N TYR A 328 9.50 -26.06 -1.48
CA TYR A 328 9.08 -26.10 -0.08
C TYR A 328 8.22 -27.34 0.22
N PRO A 329 8.75 -28.56 0.02
CA PRO A 329 7.99 -29.80 0.20
C PRO A 329 7.47 -30.01 1.63
N HIS A 330 8.06 -29.33 2.62
CA HIS A 330 7.63 -29.34 4.02
C HIS A 330 6.46 -28.40 4.33
N LYS A 331 6.07 -27.53 3.39
CA LYS A 331 4.92 -26.63 3.53
C LYS A 331 3.71 -27.24 2.81
N PRO A 332 2.62 -27.60 3.52
CA PRO A 332 1.45 -28.19 2.88
C PRO A 332 0.85 -27.22 1.85
N VAL A 333 0.49 -27.73 0.69
CA VAL A 333 -0.13 -26.96 -0.39
C VAL A 333 -1.63 -27.19 -0.39
N LYS A 334 -2.41 -26.11 -0.49
CA LYS A 334 -3.87 -26.17 -0.63
C LYS A 334 -4.30 -25.46 -1.91
N VAL A 335 -5.04 -26.19 -2.75
CA VAL A 335 -5.61 -25.66 -3.99
C VAL A 335 -6.91 -24.92 -3.68
N VAL A 336 -7.06 -23.71 -4.20
CA VAL A 336 -8.18 -22.81 -3.94
C VAL A 336 -8.55 -22.01 -5.20
N ASP A 337 -9.71 -21.36 -5.21
CA ASP A 337 -10.06 -20.39 -6.25
C ASP A 337 -9.45 -19.01 -5.93
N SER A 338 -9.35 -18.16 -6.95
CA SER A 338 -8.95 -16.76 -6.78
C SER A 338 -10.03 -15.91 -6.10
N GLY A 339 -11.29 -16.34 -6.18
CA GLY A 339 -12.47 -15.57 -5.77
C GLY A 339 -12.73 -14.34 -6.65
N ILE A 340 -12.04 -14.22 -7.78
CA ILE A 340 -12.19 -13.14 -8.75
C ILE A 340 -12.82 -13.73 -10.02
N ARG A 341 -14.08 -13.38 -10.31
CA ARG A 341 -14.77 -13.80 -11.54
C ARG A 341 -14.45 -12.83 -12.69
N GLY A 342 -14.26 -13.35 -13.90
CA GLY A 342 -14.16 -12.56 -15.13
C GLY A 342 -12.75 -12.19 -15.60
N ARG A 343 -11.81 -13.14 -15.57
CA ARG A 343 -10.57 -13.06 -16.37
C ARG A 343 -10.59 -14.07 -17.50
#